data_AF-A0A0G0Y0Y2-F1
#
_entry.id   AF-A0A0G0Y0Y2-F1
#
_cell.length_a   1.000
_cell.length_b   1.000
_cell.length_c   1.000
_cell.angle_alpha   90.00
_cell.angle_beta   90.00
_cell.angle_gamma   90.00
#
_symmetry.space_group_name_H-M   'P 1'
#
loop_
_entity.id
_entity.type
_entity.pdbx_description
1 polymer ?
#
loop_
_entity_poly.entity_id
_entity_poly.type
_entity_poly.pdbx_seq_one_letter_code
_entity_poly.pdbx_strand_id
1 'polypeptide(L)'
;MVLVIFVLLGAFYLGMYYSSVKYSREIALLVTQLDTKAANLVRCAPSPKDQTSTRKVEETLQTYTSKKLGLSFSYLQPKESQGQWVTEEANDTISIYYQHQSGIKTSSKFVQVFYKDAQQSLEAAIKEQLMQNFSAEDCTITTPSMSYNHAIYSPNNEYLVIRVVNQNENHEEFVKQLEKCPNTYTFSWKDNGYFVTDKMHQDRFAYVSLGQDSIFAYPDVSWDMTIRFLD
;
A
#
# COMPACT_ATOMS: atom_id res chain seq x y z
N MET A 1 -57.34 5.14 -20.79
CA MET A 1 -56.32 5.16 -19.72
C MET A 1 -54.95 4.65 -20.20
N VAL A 2 -54.89 3.50 -20.87
CA VAL A 2 -53.63 2.89 -21.37
C VAL A 2 -52.82 3.80 -22.32
N LEU A 3 -53.48 4.48 -23.26
CA LEU A 3 -52.80 5.38 -24.23
C LEU A 3 -52.04 6.54 -23.56
N VAL A 4 -52.60 7.10 -22.47
CA VAL A 4 -52.00 8.23 -21.75
C VAL A 4 -50.70 7.80 -21.04
N ILE A 5 -50.66 6.57 -20.52
CA ILE A 5 -49.47 6.02 -19.84
C ILE A 5 -48.32 5.84 -20.85
N PHE A 6 -48.59 5.34 -22.05
CA PHE A 6 -47.55 5.18 -23.08
C PHE A 6 -46.98 6.51 -23.56
N VAL A 7 -47.80 7.55 -23.67
CA VAL A 7 -47.33 8.90 -24.04
C VAL A 7 -46.43 9.49 -22.95
N LEU A 8 -46.78 9.32 -21.67
CA LEU A 8 -45.97 9.81 -20.55
C LEU A 8 -44.63 9.07 -20.43
N LEU A 9 -44.61 7.75 -20.60
CA LEU A 9 -43.39 6.96 -20.59
C LEU A 9 -42.47 7.30 -21.77
N GLY A 10 -43.05 7.51 -22.96
CA GLY A 10 -42.30 7.95 -24.14
C GLY A 10 -41.65 9.32 -23.94
N ALA A 11 -42.39 10.29 -23.40
CA ALA A 11 -41.86 11.62 -23.08
C ALA A 11 -40.77 11.57 -22.00
N PHE A 12 -40.93 10.73 -20.97
CA PHE A 12 -39.92 10.53 -19.93
C PHE A 12 -38.63 9.92 -20.48
N TYR A 13 -38.74 8.87 -21.31
CA TYR A 13 -37.57 8.22 -21.92
C TYR A 13 -36.82 9.17 -22.87
N LEU A 14 -37.55 9.93 -23.69
CA LEU A 14 -36.97 10.97 -24.55
C LEU A 14 -36.29 12.08 -23.73
N GLY A 15 -36.87 12.47 -22.59
CA GLY A 15 -36.27 13.43 -21.66
C GLY A 15 -34.96 12.94 -21.05
N MET A 16 -34.92 11.69 -20.57
CA MET A 16 -33.70 11.07 -20.05
C MET A 16 -32.62 10.92 -21.14
N TYR A 17 -33.02 10.49 -22.35
CA TYR A 17 -32.10 10.37 -23.48
C TYR A 17 -31.49 11.74 -23.84
N TYR A 18 -32.32 12.78 -23.99
CA TYR A 18 -31.84 14.13 -24.31
C TYR A 18 -30.93 14.70 -23.21
N SER A 19 -31.25 14.46 -21.93
CA SER A 19 -30.40 14.84 -20.79
C SER A 19 -29.05 14.14 -20.83
N SER A 20 -29.00 12.84 -21.11
CA SER A 20 -27.75 12.06 -21.20
C SER A 20 -26.84 12.53 -22.34
N VAL A 21 -27.42 12.87 -23.50
CA VAL A 21 -26.68 13.39 -24.67
C VAL A 21 -26.14 14.79 -24.39
N LYS A 22 -26.93 15.66 -23.74
CA LYS A 22 -26.48 17.00 -23.34
C LYS A 22 -25.31 16.92 -22.35
N TYR A 23 -25.44 16.07 -21.32
CA TYR A 23 -24.39 15.88 -20.32
C TYR A 23 -23.09 15.34 -20.93
N SER A 24 -23.19 14.41 -21.88
CA SER A 24 -22.03 13.88 -22.62
C SER A 24 -21.30 14.95 -23.43
N ARG A 25 -22.02 15.91 -24.03
CA ARG A 25 -21.41 17.05 -24.75
C ARG A 25 -20.70 18.03 -23.83
N GLU A 26 -21.27 18.31 -22.66
CA GLU A 26 -20.65 19.19 -21.66
C GLU A 26 -19.36 18.56 -21.11
N ILE A 27 -19.34 17.26 -20.85
CA ILE A 27 -18.13 16.53 -20.46
C ILE A 27 -17.08 16.55 -21.57
N ALA A 28 -17.46 16.27 -22.82
CA ALA A 28 -16.51 16.30 -23.94
C ALA A 28 -15.85 17.69 -24.12
N LEU A 29 -16.62 18.77 -23.93
CA LEU A 29 -16.09 20.13 -23.96
C LEU A 29 -15.13 20.41 -22.79
N LEU A 30 -15.44 19.94 -21.58
CA LEU A 30 -14.56 20.06 -20.42
C LEU A 30 -13.25 19.29 -20.60
N VAL A 31 -13.30 18.06 -21.12
CA VAL A 31 -12.10 17.26 -21.43
C VAL A 31 -11.25 17.97 -22.49
N THR A 32 -11.86 18.49 -23.55
CA THR A 32 -11.14 19.23 -24.60
C THR A 32 -10.49 20.50 -24.05
N GLN A 33 -11.17 21.24 -23.17
CA GLN A 33 -10.62 22.42 -22.49
C GLN A 33 -9.47 22.08 -21.53
N LEU A 34 -9.56 20.96 -20.82
CA LEU A 34 -8.47 20.46 -19.97
C LEU A 34 -7.24 20.08 -20.80
N ASP A 35 -7.42 19.40 -21.93
CA ASP A 35 -6.33 19.07 -22.85
C ASP A 35 -5.68 20.33 -23.43
N THR A 36 -6.46 21.36 -23.78
CA THR A 36 -5.89 22.63 -24.27
C THR A 36 -5.18 23.43 -23.17
N LYS A 37 -5.64 23.35 -21.92
CA LYS A 37 -4.97 23.97 -20.78
C LYS A 37 -3.68 23.22 -20.42
N ALA A 38 -3.68 21.90 -20.47
CA ALA A 38 -2.50 21.06 -20.31
C ALA A 38 -1.46 21.34 -21.40
N ALA A 39 -1.88 21.47 -22.66
CA ALA A 39 -0.99 21.83 -23.77
C ALA A 39 -0.33 23.21 -23.62
N ASN A 40 -0.99 24.17 -22.96
CA ASN A 40 -0.44 25.49 -22.71
C ASN A 40 0.45 25.56 -21.45
N LEU A 41 0.27 24.67 -20.47
CA LEU A 41 1.14 24.57 -19.29
C LEU A 41 2.52 23.96 -19.60
N VAL A 42 2.67 23.28 -20.75
CA VAL A 42 3.96 22.73 -21.21
C VAL A 42 4.91 23.82 -21.75
N ARG A 43 4.44 25.06 -21.96
CA ARG A 43 5.24 26.12 -22.61
C ARG A 43 5.99 27.10 -21.69
N CYS A 44 5.89 26.93 -20.38
CA CYS A 44 6.71 27.67 -19.41
C CYS A 44 7.58 26.74 -18.54
N ALA A 45 7.88 25.53 -19.03
CA ALA A 45 8.94 24.75 -18.44
C ALA A 45 10.29 25.44 -18.75
N PRO A 46 11.12 25.78 -17.75
CA PRO A 46 12.46 26.27 -18.00
C PRO A 46 13.23 25.25 -18.87
N SER A 47 14.09 25.76 -19.74
CA SER A 47 14.97 24.97 -20.61
C SER A 47 15.63 23.81 -19.83
N PRO A 48 15.63 22.56 -20.33
CA PRO A 48 16.14 21.37 -19.61
C PRO A 48 17.64 21.34 -19.31
N LYS A 49 18.34 22.47 -19.32
CA LYS A 49 19.80 22.52 -19.24
C LYS A 49 20.38 22.73 -17.85
N ASP A 50 19.59 22.98 -16.80
CA ASP A 50 20.14 23.27 -15.46
C ASP A 50 19.39 22.63 -14.27
N GLN A 51 18.77 21.46 -14.46
CA GLN A 51 18.25 20.66 -13.34
C GLN A 51 18.60 19.17 -13.48
N THR A 52 19.90 18.87 -13.51
CA THR A 52 20.38 17.52 -13.15
C THR A 52 21.71 17.61 -12.40
N SER A 53 21.69 18.29 -11.25
CA SER A 53 22.56 17.86 -10.16
C SER A 53 21.79 16.84 -9.32
N THR A 54 21.37 15.74 -9.94
CA THR A 54 21.14 14.51 -9.19
C THR A 54 22.52 14.09 -8.74
N ARG A 55 22.87 14.41 -7.49
CA ARG A 55 23.95 13.73 -6.79
C ARG A 55 23.66 12.25 -6.96
N LYS A 56 24.39 11.58 -7.87
CA LYS A 56 24.27 10.16 -8.14
C LYS A 56 24.77 9.48 -6.87
N VAL A 57 23.87 9.29 -5.92
CA VAL A 57 24.15 8.46 -4.74
C VAL A 57 24.38 7.08 -5.34
N GLU A 58 25.63 6.64 -5.33
CA GLU A 58 25.97 5.32 -5.79
C GLU A 58 25.43 4.33 -4.76
N GLU A 59 24.39 3.61 -5.13
CA GLU A 59 23.72 2.62 -4.30
C GLU A 59 24.04 1.22 -4.81
N THR A 60 24.11 0.24 -3.90
CA THR A 60 24.31 -1.18 -4.26
C THR A 60 23.08 -1.98 -3.87
N LEU A 61 22.51 -2.75 -4.80
CA LEU A 61 21.41 -3.65 -4.49
C LEU A 61 21.90 -4.77 -3.56
N GLN A 62 21.27 -4.90 -2.41
CA GLN A 62 21.45 -5.98 -1.46
C GLN A 62 20.21 -6.87 -1.46
N THR A 63 20.39 -8.14 -1.10
CA THR A 63 19.29 -9.08 -0.88
C THR A 63 19.51 -9.78 0.45
N TYR A 64 18.53 -9.64 1.34
CA TYR A 64 18.46 -10.42 2.57
C TYR A 64 17.68 -11.71 2.31
N THR A 65 18.12 -12.81 2.90
CA THR A 65 17.45 -14.11 2.78
C THR A 65 17.45 -14.81 4.13
N SER A 66 16.26 -15.00 4.70
CA SER A 66 16.07 -15.86 5.85
C SER A 66 15.69 -17.25 5.39
N LYS A 67 16.61 -18.20 5.54
CA LYS A 67 16.29 -19.62 5.34
C LYS A 67 15.34 -20.16 6.40
N LYS A 68 15.45 -19.64 7.63
CA LYS A 68 14.62 -20.07 8.77
C LYS A 68 13.16 -19.67 8.59
N LEU A 69 12.92 -18.45 8.11
CA LEU A 69 11.56 -17.91 7.92
C LEU A 69 11.03 -18.12 6.50
N GLY A 70 11.86 -18.64 5.59
CA GLY A 70 11.52 -18.88 4.19
C GLY A 70 11.09 -17.60 3.48
N LEU A 71 11.88 -16.54 3.63
CA LEU A 71 11.58 -15.23 3.05
C LEU A 71 12.85 -14.52 2.58
N SER A 72 12.76 -13.81 1.47
CA SER A 72 13.80 -12.90 0.98
C SER A 72 13.22 -11.56 0.55
N PHE A 73 14.04 -10.52 0.56
CA PHE A 73 13.72 -9.21 0.00
C PHE A 73 15.01 -8.50 -0.39
N SER A 74 14.90 -7.53 -1.29
CA SER A 74 16.00 -6.71 -1.78
C SER A 74 15.83 -5.25 -1.36
N TYR A 75 16.95 -4.55 -1.17
CA TYR A 75 16.98 -3.12 -0.85
C TYR A 75 18.29 -2.48 -1.33
N LEU A 76 18.26 -1.17 -1.57
CA LEU A 76 19.41 -0.38 -1.99
C LEU A 76 20.19 0.05 -0.75
N GLN A 77 21.47 -0.33 -0.74
CA GLN A 77 22.42 0.04 0.28
C GLN A 77 23.05 1.39 -0.07
N PRO A 78 22.92 2.43 0.78
CA PRO A 78 23.65 3.68 0.59
C PRO A 78 25.15 3.45 0.77
N LYS A 79 25.99 4.09 -0.05
CA LYS A 79 27.45 4.09 0.17
C LYS A 79 27.84 4.85 1.43
N GLU A 80 28.90 4.36 2.07
CA GLU A 80 29.42 4.55 3.44
C GLU A 80 29.36 5.95 4.11
N SER A 81 29.09 7.02 3.37
CA SER A 81 29.14 8.40 3.86
C SER A 81 27.98 8.85 4.75
N GLN A 82 26.88 8.09 4.87
CA GLN A 82 25.69 8.53 5.63
C GLN A 82 25.19 7.53 6.68
N GLY A 83 25.64 6.28 6.64
CA GLY A 83 25.09 5.17 7.43
C GLY A 83 24.83 3.97 6.54
N GLN A 84 24.21 2.93 7.10
CA GLN A 84 23.91 1.69 6.39
C GLN A 84 22.59 1.08 6.85
N TRP A 85 21.84 0.48 5.94
CA TRP A 85 20.77 -0.44 6.31
C TRP A 85 21.38 -1.70 6.91
N VAL A 86 20.85 -2.14 8.06
CA VAL A 86 21.25 -3.36 8.75
C VAL A 86 20.00 -4.19 9.00
N THR A 87 20.08 -5.47 8.69
CA THR A 87 19.01 -6.42 8.94
C THR A 87 19.35 -7.31 10.13
N GLU A 88 18.39 -7.49 11.03
CA GLU A 88 18.52 -8.39 12.19
C GLU A 88 17.33 -9.33 12.24
N GLU A 89 17.60 -10.61 12.50
CA GLU A 89 16.57 -11.63 12.63
C GLU A 89 16.50 -12.12 14.08
N ALA A 90 15.30 -12.07 14.65
CA ALA A 90 15.01 -12.56 15.98
C ALA A 90 13.65 -13.26 15.98
N ASN A 91 13.60 -14.50 16.47
CA ASN A 91 12.40 -15.34 16.48
C ASN A 91 11.77 -15.49 15.08
N ASP A 92 10.61 -14.88 14.89
CA ASP A 92 9.75 -14.85 13.71
C ASP A 92 9.83 -13.50 12.96
N THR A 93 10.71 -12.60 13.40
CA THR A 93 10.78 -11.21 12.93
C THR A 93 12.13 -10.90 12.29
N ILE A 94 12.09 -10.26 11.13
CA ILE A 94 13.24 -9.65 10.44
C ILE A 94 13.08 -8.14 10.51
N SER A 95 13.94 -7.48 11.26
CA SER A 95 13.95 -6.02 11.40
C SER A 95 15.00 -5.39 10.49
N ILE A 96 14.66 -4.27 9.87
CA ILE A 96 15.57 -3.44 9.07
C ILE A 96 15.72 -2.10 9.78
N TYR A 97 16.96 -1.74 10.08
CA TYR A 97 17.33 -0.50 10.75
C TYR A 97 18.24 0.34 9.88
N TYR A 98 18.13 1.65 9.99
CA TYR A 98 19.19 2.55 9.56
C TYR A 98 20.23 2.68 10.67
N GLN A 99 21.46 2.23 10.43
CA GLN A 99 22.56 2.40 11.36
C GLN A 99 23.41 3.60 10.95
N HIS A 100 23.39 4.65 11.77
CA HIS A 100 24.27 5.79 11.61
C HIS A 100 25.74 5.41 11.87
N GLN A 101 26.68 6.21 11.37
CA GLN A 101 28.11 6.01 11.63
C GLN A 101 28.48 6.01 13.13
N SER A 102 27.67 6.66 13.97
CA SER A 102 27.80 6.62 15.44
C SER A 102 27.45 5.26 16.06
N GLY A 103 26.94 4.31 15.26
CA GLY A 103 26.43 3.01 15.71
C GLY A 103 24.98 3.03 16.18
N ILE A 104 24.35 4.20 16.29
CA ILE A 104 22.95 4.34 16.68
C ILE A 104 22.05 3.80 15.57
N LYS A 105 21.12 2.91 15.92
CA LYS A 105 20.09 2.39 15.04
C LYS A 105 18.82 3.23 15.13
N THR A 106 18.28 3.61 13.98
CA THR A 106 17.03 4.37 13.83
C THR A 106 16.11 3.68 12.84
N SER A 107 14.82 4.06 12.87
CA SER A 107 13.76 3.59 11.96
C SER A 107 13.64 2.06 11.86
N SER A 108 12.87 1.43 12.75
CA SER A 108 12.58 0.00 12.67
C SER A 108 11.45 -0.26 11.67
N LYS A 109 11.80 -0.79 10.51
CA LYS A 109 10.85 -1.52 9.67
C LYS A 109 10.98 -2.99 10.00
N PHE A 110 9.94 -3.79 9.82
CA PHE A 110 10.08 -5.22 10.05
C PHE A 110 9.13 -6.05 9.21
N VAL A 111 9.52 -7.30 9.01
CA VAL A 111 8.67 -8.38 8.50
C VAL A 111 8.52 -9.40 9.61
N GLN A 112 7.30 -9.69 10.05
CA GLN A 112 7.02 -10.78 10.98
C GLN A 112 6.29 -11.90 10.25
N VAL A 113 6.81 -13.12 10.32
CA VAL A 113 6.27 -14.29 9.63
C VAL A 113 5.39 -15.10 10.56
N PHE A 114 4.20 -15.42 10.08
CA PHE A 114 3.21 -16.23 10.77
C PHE A 114 2.95 -17.51 9.96
N TYR A 115 2.64 -18.60 10.67
CA TYR A 115 2.28 -19.87 10.05
C TYR A 115 0.78 -20.09 10.19
N LYS A 116 0.16 -20.66 9.16
CA LYS A 116 -1.27 -20.99 9.12
C LYS A 116 -1.51 -22.33 8.45
N ASP A 117 -2.70 -22.88 8.60
CA ASP A 117 -3.11 -24.01 7.76
C ASP A 117 -3.18 -23.55 6.29
N ALA A 118 -2.63 -24.35 5.37
CA ALA A 118 -2.61 -24.04 3.94
C ALA A 118 -4.01 -23.89 3.32
N GLN A 119 -5.03 -24.51 3.92
CA GLN A 119 -6.44 -24.39 3.52
C GLN A 119 -7.16 -23.21 4.19
N GLN A 120 -6.55 -22.59 5.21
CA GLN A 120 -7.11 -21.43 5.88
C GLN A 120 -6.87 -20.16 5.07
N SER A 121 -7.92 -19.38 4.81
CA SER A 121 -7.78 -18.06 4.17
C SER A 121 -6.92 -17.11 5.00
N LEU A 122 -6.25 -16.15 4.35
CA LEU A 122 -5.45 -15.13 5.06
C LEU A 122 -6.29 -14.37 6.10
N GLU A 123 -7.51 -13.94 5.75
CA GLU A 123 -8.41 -13.24 6.68
C GLU A 123 -8.72 -14.07 7.93
N ALA A 124 -9.07 -15.35 7.75
CA ALA A 124 -9.35 -16.24 8.88
C ALA A 124 -8.12 -16.45 9.78
N ALA A 125 -6.94 -16.59 9.21
CA ALA A 125 -5.70 -16.74 9.97
C ALA A 125 -5.36 -15.47 10.77
N ILE A 126 -5.55 -14.28 10.19
CA ILE A 126 -5.39 -13.01 10.92
C ILE A 126 -6.39 -12.91 12.07
N LYS A 127 -7.66 -13.27 11.84
CA LYS A 127 -8.68 -13.26 12.90
C LYS A 127 -8.30 -14.18 14.05
N GLU A 128 -7.91 -15.41 13.72
CA GLU A 128 -7.53 -16.42 14.70
C GLU A 128 -6.27 -16.04 15.47
N GLN A 129 -5.24 -15.51 14.83
CA GLN A 129 -3.95 -15.28 15.51
C GLN A 129 -3.87 -13.92 16.19
N LEU A 130 -4.52 -12.90 15.63
CA LEU A 130 -4.28 -11.50 16.00
C LEU A 130 -5.54 -10.78 16.50
N MET A 131 -6.74 -11.30 16.25
CA MET A 131 -8.00 -10.61 16.58
C MET A 131 -8.86 -11.29 17.65
N GLN A 132 -8.41 -12.37 18.30
CA GLN A 132 -9.25 -13.15 19.25
C GLN A 132 -9.90 -12.30 20.36
N ASN A 133 -9.20 -11.25 20.80
CA ASN A 133 -9.64 -10.38 21.90
C ASN A 133 -10.14 -9.00 21.42
N PHE A 134 -10.40 -8.84 20.12
CA PHE A 134 -10.74 -7.56 19.51
C PHE A 134 -12.10 -7.64 18.82
N SER A 135 -12.93 -6.60 18.99
CA SER A 135 -14.28 -6.56 18.44
C SER A 135 -14.28 -6.26 16.94
N ALA A 136 -15.11 -6.95 16.18
CA ALA A 136 -15.36 -6.64 14.77
C ALA A 136 -16.08 -5.29 14.56
N GLU A 137 -16.68 -4.73 15.61
CA GLU A 137 -17.30 -3.40 15.58
C GLU A 137 -16.26 -2.27 15.69
N ASP A 138 -15.12 -2.55 16.31
CA ASP A 138 -14.01 -1.59 16.46
C ASP A 138 -12.99 -1.76 15.33
N CYS A 139 -12.72 -3.01 14.91
CA CYS A 139 -11.65 -3.35 13.98
C CYS A 139 -12.14 -4.25 12.84
N THR A 140 -11.75 -3.93 11.62
CA THR A 140 -12.12 -4.71 10.42
C THR A 140 -10.89 -5.07 9.59
N ILE A 141 -10.93 -6.22 8.94
CA ILE A 141 -9.92 -6.62 7.94
C ILE A 141 -10.45 -6.25 6.56
N THR A 142 -9.63 -5.55 5.78
CA THR A 142 -10.00 -5.10 4.44
C THR A 142 -8.85 -5.28 3.46
N THR A 143 -9.17 -5.41 2.18
CA THR A 143 -8.17 -5.35 1.11
C THR A 143 -7.73 -3.91 0.90
N PRO A 144 -6.43 -3.58 1.01
CA PRO A 144 -5.95 -2.24 0.73
C PRO A 144 -6.01 -1.93 -0.78
N SER A 145 -6.17 -0.66 -1.12
CA SER A 145 -5.92 -0.20 -2.49
C SER A 145 -4.42 -0.19 -2.72
N MET A 146 -3.91 -1.17 -3.48
CA MET A 146 -2.48 -1.30 -3.76
C MET A 146 -2.06 -0.44 -4.94
N SER A 147 -0.81 0.04 -4.91
CA SER A 147 -0.25 0.79 -6.03
C SER A 147 -0.06 -0.10 -7.26
N TYR A 148 0.02 0.52 -8.44
CA TYR A 148 0.30 -0.19 -9.69
C TYR A 148 1.58 -1.04 -9.63
N ASN A 149 2.61 -0.59 -8.89
CA ASN A 149 3.85 -1.33 -8.73
C ASN A 149 3.65 -2.65 -7.98
N HIS A 150 2.81 -2.70 -6.93
CA HIS A 150 2.51 -3.98 -6.26
C HIS A 150 1.91 -5.00 -7.24
N ALA A 151 0.99 -4.57 -8.10
CA ALA A 151 0.38 -5.45 -9.09
C ALA A 151 1.39 -6.02 -10.10
N ILE A 152 2.46 -5.28 -10.42
CA ILE A 152 3.54 -5.74 -11.30
C ILE A 152 4.50 -6.69 -10.59
N TYR A 153 4.99 -6.30 -9.41
CA TYR A 153 6.09 -7.00 -8.74
C TYR A 153 5.62 -8.23 -7.95
N SER A 154 4.35 -8.27 -7.56
CA SER A 154 3.78 -9.33 -6.74
C SER A 154 2.34 -9.69 -7.16
N PRO A 155 2.14 -10.09 -8.45
CA PRO A 155 0.80 -10.32 -9.01
C PRO A 155 0.04 -11.49 -8.38
N ASN A 156 0.75 -12.40 -7.70
CA ASN A 156 0.18 -13.58 -7.06
C ASN A 156 -0.04 -13.41 -5.56
N ASN A 157 0.21 -12.23 -5.02
CA ASN A 157 0.08 -11.97 -3.60
C ASN A 157 -1.34 -11.53 -3.25
N GLU A 158 -1.82 -12.00 -2.12
CA GLU A 158 -3.01 -11.47 -1.45
C GLU A 158 -2.56 -10.51 -0.35
N TYR A 159 -3.26 -9.38 -0.22
CA TYR A 159 -2.95 -8.34 0.75
C TYR A 159 -4.16 -7.99 1.59
N LEU A 160 -3.95 -7.84 2.90
CA LEU A 160 -4.97 -7.41 3.84
C LEU A 160 -4.41 -6.40 4.84
N VAL A 161 -5.27 -5.56 5.40
CA VAL A 161 -4.95 -4.63 6.48
C VAL A 161 -6.01 -4.68 7.55
N ILE A 162 -5.61 -4.52 8.82
CA ILE A 162 -6.54 -4.26 9.92
C ILE A 162 -6.76 -2.75 9.99
N ARG A 163 -8.01 -2.30 10.03
CA ARG A 163 -8.40 -0.89 10.13
C ARG A 163 -9.38 -0.70 11.28
N VAL A 164 -9.33 0.48 11.90
CA VAL A 164 -10.41 0.98 12.75
C VAL A 164 -11.65 1.25 11.90
N VAL A 165 -12.82 0.75 12.31
CA VAL A 165 -14.09 0.90 11.57
C VAL A 165 -14.53 2.37 11.49
N ASN A 166 -14.48 3.08 12.62
CA ASN A 166 -14.91 4.49 12.72
C ASN A 166 -13.69 5.42 12.74
N GLN A 167 -13.23 5.83 11.56
CA GLN A 167 -12.18 6.84 11.44
C GLN A 167 -12.76 8.22 11.74
N ASN A 168 -12.63 8.66 12.99
CA ASN A 168 -12.98 10.02 13.37
C ASN A 168 -11.91 11.01 12.89
N GLU A 169 -12.31 12.20 12.44
CA GLU A 169 -11.41 13.29 12.07
C GLU A 169 -10.67 13.86 13.30
N ASN A 170 -11.22 13.68 14.50
CA ASN A 170 -10.58 14.04 15.76
C ASN A 170 -9.44 13.07 16.09
N HIS A 171 -8.23 13.60 16.16
CA HIS A 171 -7.02 12.84 16.45
C HIS A 171 -7.06 12.10 17.80
N GLU A 172 -7.52 12.75 18.88
CA GLU A 172 -7.56 12.15 20.21
C GLU A 172 -8.54 10.97 20.24
N GLU A 173 -9.69 11.13 19.58
CA GLU A 173 -10.67 10.06 19.48
C GLU A 173 -10.16 8.90 18.62
N PHE A 174 -9.47 9.19 17.52
CA PHE A 174 -8.82 8.17 16.70
C PHE A 174 -7.80 7.36 17.49
N VAL A 175 -6.97 8.01 18.33
CA VAL A 175 -6.00 7.31 19.19
C VAL A 175 -6.72 6.35 20.15
N LYS A 176 -7.82 6.78 20.77
CA LYS A 176 -8.62 5.91 21.65
C LYS A 176 -9.26 4.73 20.90
N GLN A 177 -9.67 4.92 19.65
CA GLN A 177 -10.20 3.83 18.83
C GLN A 177 -9.07 2.85 18.41
N LEU A 178 -7.88 3.36 18.11
CA LEU A 178 -6.73 2.55 17.75
C LEU A 178 -6.35 1.57 18.88
N GLU A 179 -6.43 2.02 20.13
CA GLU A 179 -6.18 1.18 21.33
C GLU A 179 -7.12 -0.02 21.46
N LYS A 180 -8.27 0.00 20.78
CA LYS A 180 -9.22 -1.13 20.73
C LYS A 180 -8.90 -2.12 19.62
N CYS A 181 -7.85 -1.88 18.85
CA CYS A 181 -7.36 -2.77 17.80
C CYS A 181 -5.96 -3.27 18.16
N PRO A 182 -5.47 -4.33 17.50
CA PRO A 182 -4.10 -4.78 17.70
C PRO A 182 -3.13 -3.71 17.18
N ASN A 183 -2.68 -2.83 18.08
CA ASN A 183 -1.95 -1.60 17.77
C ASN A 183 -0.78 -1.81 16.79
N THR A 184 0.01 -2.86 16.97
CA THR A 184 1.17 -3.18 16.11
C THR A 184 0.79 -3.51 14.67
N TYR A 185 -0.41 -4.04 14.45
CA TYR A 185 -0.85 -4.58 13.16
C TYR A 185 -1.95 -3.75 12.49
N THR A 186 -2.35 -2.64 13.12
CA THR A 186 -3.44 -1.79 12.66
C THR A 186 -2.91 -0.66 11.81
N PHE A 187 -3.39 -0.56 10.58
CA PHE A 187 -3.04 0.50 9.64
C PHE A 187 -3.46 1.86 10.22
N SER A 188 -2.49 2.75 10.40
CA SER A 188 -2.69 4.10 10.96
C SER A 188 -1.75 5.11 10.32
N TRP A 189 -1.93 6.40 10.63
CA TRP A 189 -1.01 7.46 10.19
C TRP A 189 0.40 7.32 10.79
N LYS A 190 0.54 6.62 11.91
CA LYS A 190 1.80 6.45 12.63
C LYS A 190 2.57 5.24 12.11
N ASP A 191 1.86 4.16 11.81
CA ASP A 191 2.43 2.93 11.29
C ASP A 191 1.60 2.44 10.09
N ASN A 192 2.28 2.38 8.95
CA ASN A 192 1.74 1.84 7.73
C ASN A 192 2.23 0.40 7.63
N GLY A 193 1.31 -0.55 7.60
CA GLY A 193 1.66 -1.95 7.40
C GLY A 193 0.54 -2.73 6.76
N TYR A 194 0.87 -3.91 6.28
CA TYR A 194 -0.06 -4.82 5.65
C TYR A 194 0.36 -6.27 5.85
N PHE A 195 -0.64 -7.15 5.76
CA PHE A 195 -0.44 -8.58 5.68
C PHE A 195 -0.30 -9.00 4.22
N VAL A 196 0.59 -9.96 3.97
CA VAL A 196 0.83 -10.52 2.65
C VAL A 196 1.01 -12.03 2.73
N THR A 197 0.43 -12.75 1.78
CA THR A 197 0.73 -14.16 1.49
C THR A 197 0.82 -14.33 -0.02
N ASP A 198 1.61 -15.29 -0.50
CA ASP A 198 1.62 -15.66 -1.90
C ASP A 198 0.87 -16.98 -2.14
N LYS A 199 0.34 -17.18 -3.35
CA LYS A 199 -0.44 -18.37 -3.70
C LYS A 199 0.35 -19.68 -3.67
N MET A 200 1.68 -19.63 -3.67
CA MET A 200 2.54 -20.81 -3.73
C MET A 200 2.93 -21.31 -2.32
N HIS A 201 2.96 -20.43 -1.33
CA HIS A 201 3.37 -20.69 0.05
C HIS A 201 2.21 -20.37 1.02
N GLN A 202 1.09 -21.06 0.82
CA GLN A 202 -0.14 -20.84 1.58
C GLN A 202 -0.06 -21.29 3.05
N ASP A 203 0.99 -21.99 3.46
CA ASP A 203 1.24 -22.38 4.86
C ASP A 203 1.72 -21.21 5.74
N ARG A 204 1.96 -20.03 5.15
CA ARG A 204 2.47 -18.86 5.86
C ARG A 204 1.96 -17.54 5.30
N PHE A 205 2.11 -16.50 6.10
CA PHE A 205 1.91 -15.12 5.70
C PHE A 205 2.87 -14.23 6.49
N ALA A 206 3.00 -12.98 6.08
CA ALA A 206 3.84 -12.02 6.77
C ALA A 206 3.07 -10.72 7.07
N TYR A 207 3.35 -10.09 8.20
CA TYR A 207 3.06 -8.69 8.42
C TYR A 207 4.28 -7.85 8.06
N VAL A 208 4.09 -6.82 7.25
CA VAL A 208 5.13 -5.88 6.85
C VAL A 208 4.83 -4.53 7.49
N SER A 209 5.69 -4.07 8.41
CA SER A 209 5.67 -2.70 8.93
C SER A 209 6.62 -1.83 8.12
N LEU A 210 6.05 -0.83 7.44
CA LEU A 210 6.77 0.09 6.57
C LEU A 210 7.27 1.32 7.34
N GLY A 211 6.67 1.71 8.47
CA GLY A 211 6.97 2.98 9.12
C GLY A 211 6.73 4.21 8.22
N GLN A 212 7.47 5.31 8.45
CA GLN A 212 7.29 6.58 7.73
C GLN A 212 8.31 6.82 6.59
N ASP A 213 9.55 6.36 6.75
CA ASP A 213 10.59 6.54 5.72
C ASP A 213 10.47 5.52 4.58
N SER A 214 11.00 5.82 3.40
CA SER A 214 11.04 4.86 2.28
C SER A 214 12.39 4.14 2.21
N ILE A 215 12.37 2.81 2.01
CA ILE A 215 13.54 2.03 1.58
C ILE A 215 13.23 1.52 0.19
N PHE A 216 14.10 1.81 -0.77
CA PHE A 216 13.93 1.39 -2.16
C PHE A 216 14.75 0.14 -2.46
N ALA A 217 14.27 -0.70 -3.37
CA ALA A 217 15.03 -1.77 -4.02
C ALA A 217 15.45 -1.38 -5.44
N TYR A 218 14.63 -0.59 -6.12
CA TYR A 218 14.89 -0.04 -7.45
C TYR A 218 14.28 1.38 -7.51
N PRO A 219 14.58 2.19 -8.55
CA PRO A 219 13.85 3.42 -8.79
C PRO A 219 12.33 3.15 -8.76
N ASP A 220 11.62 3.85 -7.88
CA ASP A 220 10.17 3.75 -7.66
C ASP A 220 9.64 2.39 -7.14
N VAL A 221 10.53 1.47 -6.73
CA VAL A 221 10.15 0.17 -6.16
C VAL A 221 10.64 0.10 -4.73
N SER A 222 9.72 0.02 -3.77
CA SER A 222 10.07 -0.13 -2.36
C SER A 222 10.51 -1.57 -2.05
N TRP A 223 11.33 -1.73 -1.02
CA TRP A 223 11.90 -3.03 -0.61
C TRP A 223 10.85 -4.10 -0.35
N ASP A 224 9.71 -3.72 0.24
CA ASP A 224 8.62 -4.62 0.60
C ASP A 224 7.93 -5.22 -0.62
N MET A 225 7.92 -4.52 -1.76
CA MET A 225 7.41 -5.06 -3.02
C MET A 225 8.27 -6.19 -3.59
N THR A 226 9.50 -6.35 -3.08
CA THR A 226 10.42 -7.42 -3.48
C THR A 226 10.39 -8.63 -2.55
N ILE A 227 9.51 -8.63 -1.54
CA ILE A 227 9.32 -9.77 -0.64
C ILE A 227 8.91 -11.00 -1.46
N ARG A 228 9.63 -12.11 -1.22
CA ARG A 228 9.34 -13.43 -1.80
C ARG A 228 9.39 -14.48 -0.71
N PHE A 229 8.36 -15.31 -0.64
CA PHE A 229 8.39 -16.53 0.16
C PHE A 229 9.22 -17.59 -0.57
N LEU A 230 9.85 -18.47 0.21
CA LEU A 230 10.78 -19.50 -0.24
C LEU A 230 10.35 -20.86 0.32
N ASP A 231 10.63 -21.92 -0.46
CA ASP A 231 10.47 -23.34 -0.07
C ASP A 231 11.38 -23.75 1.11
#